data_AF-A0AAV8Y1S1-F1
#
_entry.id   AF-A0AAV8Y1S1-F1
#
_cell.length_a   1.000
_cell.length_b   1.000
_cell.length_c   1.000
_cell.angle_alpha   90.00
_cell.angle_beta   90.00
_cell.angle_gamma   90.00
#
_symmetry.space_group_name_H-M   'P 1'
#
loop_
_entity.id
_entity.type
_entity.pdbx_description
1 polymer ?
#
loop_
_entity_poly.entity_id
_entity_poly.type
_entity_poly.pdbx_seq_one_letter_code
_entity_poly.pdbx_strand_id
1 'polypeptide(L)'
;MKKNIAAAISFIFNKFVKNCQRSFDLGRHGCVDEMMINFRRCYKFKKYMPNKPDKYGIKLLSLTDATTSYSNGYIYTAKDSDSTPLLEEEKKLQKPTQAVVRLCKLLQNNSHRIIIADN
;
A
#
# COMPACT_ATOMS: atom_id res chain seq x y z
N MET A 1 -14.22 0.54 -19.51
CA MET A 1 -13.02 0.04 -18.79
C MET A 1 -12.39 1.19 -18.00
N LYS A 2 -12.22 1.06 -16.67
CA LYS A 2 -11.47 2.06 -15.88
C LYS A 2 -10.00 2.04 -16.34
N LYS A 3 -9.48 3.18 -16.81
CA LYS A 3 -8.10 3.31 -17.27
C LYS A 3 -7.14 3.17 -16.08
N ASN A 4 -6.31 2.13 -16.06
CA ASN A 4 -5.24 2.00 -15.06
C ASN A 4 -4.15 3.04 -15.37
N ILE A 5 -4.12 4.12 -14.57
CA ILE A 5 -3.18 5.23 -14.75
C ILE A 5 -1.73 4.77 -14.51
N ALA A 6 -1.53 3.74 -13.68
CA ALA A 6 -0.22 3.15 -13.39
C ALA A 6 0.09 1.92 -14.24
N ALA A 7 -0.60 1.69 -15.37
CA ALA A 7 -0.42 0.49 -16.20
C ALA A 7 1.05 0.18 -16.50
N ALA A 8 1.83 1.19 -16.88
CA ALA A 8 3.25 1.05 -17.24
C ALA A 8 4.14 0.45 -16.14
N ILE A 9 3.83 0.69 -14.86
CA ILE A 9 4.63 0.19 -13.73
C ILE A 9 3.92 -0.92 -12.95
N SER A 10 2.59 -0.98 -13.04
CA SER A 10 1.76 -1.89 -12.24
C SER A 10 2.12 -3.36 -12.42
N PHE A 11 2.52 -3.78 -13.63
CA PHE A 11 2.94 -5.16 -13.89
C PHE A 11 4.19 -5.53 -13.08
N ILE A 12 5.23 -4.70 -13.19
CA ILE A 12 6.52 -4.92 -12.50
C ILE A 12 6.32 -4.81 -10.99
N PHE A 13 5.59 -3.79 -10.53
CA PHE A 13 5.33 -3.57 -9.11
C PHE A 13 4.52 -4.72 -8.49
N ASN A 14 3.48 -5.20 -9.17
CA ASN A 14 2.72 -6.36 -8.69
C ASN A 14 3.58 -7.64 -8.66
N LYS A 15 4.51 -7.81 -9.60
CA LYS A 15 5.45 -8.94 -9.58
C LYS A 15 6.43 -8.84 -8.41
N PHE A 16 6.95 -7.63 -8.14
CA PHE A 16 7.79 -7.36 -6.98
C PHE A 16 7.06 -7.70 -5.67
N VAL A 17 5.86 -7.15 -5.47
CA VAL A 17 5.04 -7.40 -4.28
C VAL A 17 4.74 -8.90 -4.10
N LYS A 18 4.38 -9.61 -5.17
CA LYS A 18 4.16 -11.06 -5.13
C LYS A 18 5.42 -11.84 -4.74
N ASN A 19 6.59 -11.38 -5.16
CA ASN A 19 7.85 -12.01 -4.76
C ASN A 19 8.13 -11.76 -3.27
N CYS A 20 7.96 -10.52 -2.78
CA CYS A 20 8.10 -10.21 -1.35
C CYS A 20 7.19 -11.06 -0.48
N GLN A 21 5.91 -11.22 -0.88
CA GLN A 21 4.92 -12.05 -0.20
C GLN A 21 5.27 -13.55 -0.19
N ARG A 22 6.09 -14.03 -1.13
CA ARG A 22 6.54 -15.43 -1.20
C ARG A 22 7.85 -15.67 -0.46
N SER A 23 8.70 -14.66 -0.39
CA SER A 23 10.05 -14.78 0.17
C SER A 23 10.09 -14.60 1.67
N PHE A 24 9.19 -13.79 2.24
CA PHE A 24 9.21 -13.45 3.65
C PHE A 24 7.80 -13.49 4.25
N ASP A 25 7.72 -13.98 5.48
CA ASP A 25 6.54 -13.83 6.31
C ASP A 25 6.66 -12.58 7.19
N LEU A 26 5.54 -11.87 7.35
CA LEU A 26 5.45 -10.82 8.35
C LEU A 26 5.60 -11.46 9.74
N GLY A 27 6.50 -10.91 10.56
CA GLY A 27 6.68 -11.27 11.95
C GLY A 27 5.50 -10.83 12.82
N ARG A 28 5.75 -10.73 14.13
CA ARG A 28 4.70 -10.42 15.13
C ARG A 28 4.18 -8.99 15.03
N HIS A 29 5.02 -8.05 14.59
CA HIS A 29 4.68 -6.63 14.56
C HIS A 29 4.80 -6.11 13.13
N GLY A 30 3.71 -5.58 12.58
CA GLY A 30 3.69 -4.90 11.29
C GLY A 30 3.34 -3.43 11.46
N CYS A 31 3.87 -2.58 10.59
CA CYS A 31 3.52 -1.17 10.51
C CYS A 31 2.92 -0.84 9.15
N VAL A 32 1.75 -0.20 9.14
CA VAL A 32 1.11 0.35 7.94
C VAL A 32 1.33 1.86 7.92
N ASP A 33 2.01 2.34 6.88
CA ASP A 33 2.29 3.77 6.72
C ASP A 33 2.31 4.18 5.23
N GLU A 34 2.21 5.49 5.01
CA GLU A 34 2.37 6.16 3.73
C GLU A 34 3.85 6.44 3.43
N MET A 35 4.34 5.79 2.37
CA MET A 35 5.63 6.08 1.77
C MET A 35 5.51 7.02 0.59
N MET A 36 6.51 7.88 0.40
CA MET A 36 6.61 8.73 -0.78
C MET A 36 7.92 8.48 -1.51
N ILE A 37 7.80 8.13 -2.79
CA ILE A 37 8.95 8.03 -3.70
C ILE A 37 9.10 9.36 -4.42
N ASN A 38 10.25 10.00 -4.26
CA ASN A 38 10.57 11.25 -4.95
C ASN A 38 10.45 11.07 -6.46
N PHE A 39 9.57 11.85 -7.08
CA PHE A 39 9.38 11.80 -8.52
C PHE A 39 8.99 13.16 -9.05
N ARG A 40 9.94 13.81 -9.73
CA ARG A 40 9.80 15.21 -10.14
C ARG A 40 9.12 15.40 -11.50
N ARG A 41 9.09 14.39 -12.38
CA ARG A 41 8.48 14.53 -13.72
C ARG A 41 6.96 14.67 -13.64
N CYS A 42 6.37 15.28 -14.67
CA CYS A 42 4.91 15.42 -14.79
C CYS A 42 4.27 14.06 -15.05
N TYR A 43 3.60 13.52 -14.05
CA TYR A 43 2.85 12.28 -14.15
C TYR A 43 1.45 12.43 -13.52
N LYS A 44 0.49 11.66 -14.04
CA LYS A 44 -0.94 11.82 -13.77
C LYS A 44 -1.38 11.49 -12.34
N PHE A 45 -0.62 10.70 -11.58
CA PHE A 45 -0.91 10.37 -10.18
C PHE A 45 0.13 10.89 -9.18
N LYS A 46 0.95 11.88 -9.59
CA LYS A 46 1.84 12.58 -8.66
C LYS A 46 1.03 13.21 -7.53
N LYS A 47 1.50 13.07 -6.30
CA LYS A 47 0.89 13.65 -5.09
C LYS A 47 1.81 14.66 -4.46
N TYR A 48 1.17 15.65 -3.85
CA TYR A 48 1.82 16.63 -2.99
C TYR A 48 1.57 16.28 -1.54
N MET A 49 2.62 16.15 -0.73
CA MET A 49 2.56 15.87 0.70
C MET A 49 3.47 16.88 1.43
N PRO A 50 2.91 17.92 2.06
CA PRO A 50 3.70 19.03 2.60
C PRO A 50 4.63 18.64 3.75
N ASN A 51 4.27 17.61 4.52
CA ASN A 51 4.97 17.21 5.75
C ASN A 51 6.14 16.24 5.50
N LYS A 52 6.36 15.81 4.25
CA LYS A 52 7.43 14.89 3.89
C LYS A 52 8.56 15.67 3.21
N PRO A 53 9.83 15.22 3.32
CA PRO A 53 10.99 15.97 2.83
C PRO A 53 10.89 16.27 1.32
N ASP A 54 10.52 15.27 0.52
CA ASP A 54 10.33 15.40 -0.92
C ASP A 54 8.87 15.67 -1.28
N LYS A 55 8.39 16.90 -1.12
CA LYS A 55 6.95 17.23 -1.19
C LYS A 55 6.17 16.72 -2.41
N TYR A 56 6.82 16.44 -3.54
CA TYR A 56 6.20 15.91 -4.74
C TYR A 56 6.73 14.52 -5.09
N GLY A 57 5.81 13.56 -5.22
CA GLY A 57 6.22 12.20 -5.55
C GLY A 57 5.07 11.25 -5.86
N ILE A 58 5.41 9.97 -5.89
CA ILE A 58 4.45 8.87 -5.96
C ILE A 58 4.15 8.43 -4.53
N LYS A 59 2.87 8.49 -4.16
CA LYS A 59 2.39 7.99 -2.87
C LYS A 59 2.18 6.48 -2.95
N LEU A 60 2.70 5.75 -1.96
CA LEU A 60 2.49 4.33 -1.75
C LEU A 60 1.97 4.12 -0.33
N LEU A 61 1.08 3.15 -0.17
CA LEU A 61 0.78 2.61 1.15
C LEU A 61 1.48 1.27 1.27
N SER A 62 2.22 1.10 2.36
CA SER A 62 3.08 -0.06 2.59
C SER A 62 2.81 -0.65 3.98
N LEU A 63 2.83 -1.96 4.04
CA LEU A 63 2.89 -2.77 5.24
C LEU A 63 4.30 -3.33 5.35
N THR A 64 5.00 -2.97 6.41
CA THR A 64 6.40 -3.32 6.63
C THR A 64 6.62 -3.95 7.98
N ASP A 65 7.64 -4.80 8.09
CA ASP A 65 8.15 -5.32 9.35
C ASP A 65 9.57 -4.83 9.57
N ALA A 66 9.85 -4.32 10.76
CA ALA A 66 11.19 -3.88 11.15
C ALA A 66 12.16 -5.07 11.31
N THR A 67 11.65 -6.27 11.58
CA THR A 67 12.47 -7.45 11.88
C THR A 67 12.80 -8.29 10.65
N THR A 68 11.84 -8.53 9.76
CA THR A 68 12.01 -9.48 8.64
C THR A 68 12.26 -8.83 7.28
N SER A 69 12.50 -7.51 7.22
CA SER A 69 12.60 -6.74 5.96
C SER A 69 11.43 -6.98 5.00
N TYR A 70 10.30 -7.46 5.52
CA TYR A 70 9.09 -7.69 4.76
C TYR A 70 8.52 -6.36 4.28
N SER A 71 8.16 -6.29 3.01
CA SER A 71 7.52 -5.11 2.41
C SER A 71 6.41 -5.54 1.47
N ASN A 72 5.17 -5.20 1.82
CA ASN A 72 3.99 -5.37 0.98
C ASN A 72 3.34 -4.01 0.76
N GLY A 73 2.77 -3.73 -0.40
CA GLY A 73 2.22 -2.40 -0.64
C GLY A 73 1.47 -2.24 -1.95
N TYR A 74 0.91 -1.05 -2.15
CA TYR A 74 0.31 -0.66 -3.43
C TYR A 74 0.52 0.82 -3.74
N ILE A 75 0.52 1.12 -5.03
CA ILE A 75 0.64 2.49 -5.54
C ILE A 75 -0.72 3.19 -5.41
N TYR A 76 -0.73 4.33 -4.74
CA TYR A 76 -1.90 5.19 -4.66
C TYR A 76 -2.03 6.01 -5.95
N THR A 77 -3.11 5.78 -6.71
CA THR A 77 -3.31 6.45 -8.01
C THR A 77 -4.42 7.50 -7.98
N ALA A 78 -5.51 7.25 -7.25
CA ALA A 78 -6.70 8.11 -7.19
C ALA A 78 -7.51 7.86 -5.89
N LYS A 79 -8.58 8.66 -5.69
CA LYS A 79 -9.43 8.70 -4.48
C LYS A 79 -10.07 7.34 -4.09
N ASP A 80 -10.09 6.37 -5.00
CA ASP A 80 -10.64 5.02 -4.79
C ASP A 80 -9.63 3.90 -5.02
N SER A 81 -8.32 4.22 -5.00
CA SER A 81 -7.28 3.20 -5.13
C SER A 81 -7.34 2.16 -4.02
N ASP A 82 -7.62 2.59 -2.79
CA ASP A 82 -7.62 1.75 -1.59
C ASP A 82 -8.73 0.68 -1.63
N SER A 83 -9.87 1.04 -2.25
CA SER A 83 -11.09 0.22 -2.32
C SER A 83 -10.99 -0.99 -3.27
N THR A 84 -9.89 -1.12 -4.02
CA THR A 84 -9.66 -2.24 -4.95
C THR A 84 -8.52 -3.09 -4.45
N PRO A 85 -8.67 -4.40 -4.16
CA PRO A 85 -9.75 -5.32 -4.52
C PRO A 85 -10.68 -5.70 -3.34
N LEU A 86 -11.16 -4.72 -2.57
CA LEU A 86 -12.01 -4.99 -1.40
C LEU A 86 -13.40 -5.50 -1.79
N LEU A 87 -14.03 -6.30 -0.91
CA LEU A 87 -15.42 -6.74 -1.03
C LEU A 87 -16.38 -5.55 -0.81
N GLU A 88 -17.63 -5.69 -1.25
CA GLU A 88 -18.64 -4.62 -1.11
C GLU A 88 -18.92 -4.26 0.35
N GLU A 89 -18.82 -5.21 1.29
CA GLU A 89 -18.87 -4.91 2.73
C GLU A 89 -17.69 -4.03 3.19
N GLU A 90 -16.46 -4.37 2.78
CA GLU A 90 -15.23 -3.69 3.17
C GLU A 90 -15.17 -2.27 2.59
N LYS A 91 -15.83 -2.04 1.45
CA LYS A 91 -15.94 -0.70 0.83
C LYS A 91 -16.79 0.28 1.64
N LYS A 92 -17.63 -0.19 2.56
CA LYS A 92 -18.42 0.67 3.47
C LYS A 92 -17.58 1.26 4.61
N LEU A 93 -16.39 0.71 4.86
CA LEU A 93 -15.49 1.18 5.90
C LEU A 93 -14.89 2.55 5.55
N GLN A 94 -14.31 3.23 6.54
CA GLN A 94 -13.56 4.47 6.28
C GLN A 94 -12.35 4.19 5.38
N LYS A 95 -11.95 5.17 4.55
CA LYS A 95 -10.81 5.05 3.63
C LYS A 95 -9.49 4.58 4.29
N PRO A 96 -9.06 5.09 5.46
CA PRO A 96 -7.86 4.56 6.12
C PRO A 96 -8.03 3.08 6.51
N THR A 97 -9.20 2.70 7.04
CA THR A 97 -9.51 1.30 7.37
C THR A 97 -9.48 0.40 6.13
N GLN A 98 -10.00 0.87 5.00
CA GLN A 98 -9.93 0.14 3.72
C GLN A 98 -8.50 -0.18 3.32
N ALA A 99 -7.58 0.78 3.48
CA ALA A 99 -6.17 0.58 3.16
C ALA A 99 -5.52 -0.48 4.06
N VAL A 100 -5.77 -0.42 5.37
CA VAL A 100 -5.25 -1.40 6.34
C VAL A 100 -5.81 -2.79 6.02
N VAL A 101 -7.12 -2.92 5.81
CA VAL A 101 -7.76 -4.21 5.47
C VAL A 101 -7.17 -4.78 4.18
N ARG A 102 -6.96 -3.94 3.15
CA ARG A 102 -6.36 -4.38 1.89
C ARG A 102 -4.95 -4.95 2.10
N LEU A 103 -4.11 -4.26 2.87
CA LEU A 103 -2.72 -4.66 3.10
C LEU A 103 -2.62 -5.91 3.99
N CYS A 104 -3.49 -6.00 5.00
CA CYS A 104 -3.49 -7.07 5.98
C CYS A 104 -4.30 -8.30 5.55
N LYS A 105 -4.95 -8.28 4.38
CA LYS A 105 -5.81 -9.37 3.90
C LYS A 105 -5.10 -10.72 3.86
N LEU A 106 -3.81 -10.72 3.50
CA LEU A 106 -2.99 -11.93 3.43
C LEU A 106 -2.58 -12.48 4.81
N LEU A 107 -2.76 -11.70 5.88
CA LEU A 107 -2.35 -12.06 7.24
C LEU A 107 -3.48 -12.68 8.07
N GLN A 108 -4.74 -12.63 7.59
CA GLN A 108 -5.94 -13.00 8.33
C GLN A 108 -5.93 -14.45 8.86
N ASN A 109 -5.16 -15.35 8.23
CA ASN A 109 -5.14 -16.77 8.60
C ASN A 109 -4.20 -17.09 9.78
N ASN A 110 -3.44 -16.12 10.29
CA ASN A 110 -2.49 -16.34 11.39
C ASN A 110 -2.89 -15.50 12.61
N SER A 111 -3.31 -16.17 13.66
CA SER A 111 -3.58 -15.56 14.96
C SER A 111 -2.27 -15.05 15.58
N HIS A 112 -2.29 -13.90 16.26
CA HIS A 112 -1.19 -13.28 17.03
C HIS A 112 -0.26 -12.24 16.34
N ARG A 113 -0.72 -11.55 15.28
CA ARG A 113 0.00 -10.37 14.75
C ARG A 113 -0.59 -9.06 15.26
N ILE A 114 0.29 -8.09 15.53
CA ILE A 114 -0.06 -6.73 15.94
C ILE A 114 0.27 -5.80 14.78
N ILE A 115 -0.73 -5.05 14.32
CA ILE A 115 -0.55 -4.04 13.26
C ILE A 115 -0.66 -2.66 13.88
N ILE A 116 0.39 -1.87 13.69
CA ILE A 116 0.48 -0.47 14.07
C ILE A 116 0.13 0.34 12.82
N ALA A 117 -0.79 1.30 12.96
CA ALA A 117 -1.17 2.20 11.89
C ALA A 117 -1.33 3.61 12.46
N ASP A 118 -1.06 4.60 11.62
CA ASP A 118 -1.32 6.01 11.94
C ASP A 118 -2.83 6.30 11.95
N ASN A 119 -3.19 7.39 12.64
CA ASN A 119 -4.57 7.82 12.89
C ASN A 119 -5.23 8.48 11.67
#